data_AF-A0A7W5H9T7-F1
#
_entry.id   AF-A0A7W5H9T7-F1
#
_cell.length_a   1.000
_cell.length_b   1.000
_cell.length_c   1.000
_cell.angle_alpha   90.00
_cell.angle_beta   90.00
_cell.angle_gamma   90.00
#
_symmetry.space_group_name_H-M   'P 1'
#
loop_
_entity.id
_entity.type
_entity.pdbx_description
1 polymer ?
#
loop_
_entity_poly.entity_id
_entity_poly.type
_entity_poly.pdbx_seq_one_letter_code
_entity_poly.pdbx_strand_id
1 'polypeptide(L)'
;MSIVIVVLVANGWISYANSQWLRKHDRWVSHTLEVLVHMESFQGSLIDAETGGRGFLLTGDESFLEPYESGTASVPVESETSIA
;
A
#
# COMPACT_ATOMS: atom_id res chain seq x y z
N MET A 1 -43.51 -2.84 34.56
CA MET A 1 -43.52 -1.93 33.39
C MET A 1 -42.23 -1.10 33.30
N SER A 2 -41.79 -0.35 34.32
CA SER A 2 -40.54 0.44 34.24
C SER A 2 -39.25 -0.35 34.04
N ILE A 3 -39.10 -1.52 34.68
CA ILE A 3 -37.88 -2.36 34.54
C ILE A 3 -37.66 -2.81 33.09
N VAL A 4 -38.74 -3.15 32.39
CA VAL A 4 -38.70 -3.59 30.98
C VAL A 4 -38.21 -2.46 30.08
N ILE A 5 -38.65 -1.23 30.33
CA ILE A 5 -38.24 -0.04 29.56
C ILE A 5 -36.75 0.24 29.75
N VAL A 6 -36.25 0.16 31.00
CA VAL A 6 -34.82 0.37 31.29
C VAL A 6 -33.95 -0.68 30.60
N VAL A 7 -34.37 -1.95 30.60
CA VAL A 7 -33.64 -3.04 29.95
C VAL A 7 -33.63 -2.87 28.41
N LEU A 8 -34.73 -2.40 27.82
CA LEU A 8 -34.82 -2.12 26.38
C LEU A 8 -33.93 -0.94 25.97
N VAL A 9 -33.94 0.14 26.75
CA VAL A 9 -33.07 1.31 26.51
C VAL A 9 -31.60 0.92 26.67
N ALA A 10 -31.26 0.13 27.70
CA ALA A 10 -29.92 -0.38 27.89
C ALA A 10 -29.47 -1.28 26.72
N ASN A 11 -30.33 -2.19 26.26
CA ASN A 11 -30.03 -3.04 25.09
C ASN A 11 -29.83 -2.21 23.81
N GLY A 12 -30.67 -1.21 23.57
CA GLY A 12 -30.52 -0.29 22.45
C GLY A 12 -29.21 0.50 22.51
N TRP A 13 -28.85 0.98 23.70
CA TRP A 13 -27.60 1.69 23.94
C TRP A 13 -26.38 0.79 23.73
N ILE A 14 -26.41 -0.43 24.26
CA ILE A 14 -25.37 -1.46 24.10
C ILE A 14 -25.25 -1.84 22.62
N SER A 15 -26.36 -2.01 21.90
CA SER A 15 -26.38 -2.32 20.47
C SER A 15 -25.79 -1.20 19.62
N TYR A 16 -26.10 0.06 19.96
CA TYR A 16 -25.52 1.22 19.29
C TYR A 16 -24.02 1.32 19.54
N ALA A 17 -23.57 1.17 20.79
CA ALA A 17 -22.16 1.16 21.15
C ALA A 17 -21.40 -0.03 20.49
N ASN A 18 -22.02 -1.21 20.44
CA ASN A 18 -21.45 -2.40 19.80
C ASN A 18 -21.35 -2.24 18.27
N SER A 19 -22.34 -1.59 17.64
CA SER A 19 -22.31 -1.28 16.20
C SER A 19 -21.19 -0.30 15.83
N GLN A 20 -20.83 0.62 16.75
CA GLN A 20 -19.68 1.51 16.57
C GLN A 20 -18.34 0.78 16.81
N TRP A 21 -18.33 -0.26 17.65
CA TRP A 21 -17.14 -1.07 17.92
C TRP A 21 -16.84 -2.06 16.78
N LEU A 22 -17.87 -2.63 16.16
CA LEU A 22 -17.73 -3.59 15.06
C LEU A 22 -17.28 -2.95 13.74
N ARG A 23 -17.47 -1.63 13.58
CA ARG A 23 -17.00 -0.86 12.42
C ARG A 23 -15.51 -0.49 12.46
N LYS A 24 -14.80 -0.83 13.54
CA LYS A 24 -13.38 -0.46 13.70
C LYS A 24 -12.40 -1.59 13.37
N HIS A 25 -12.89 -2.77 12.99
CA HIS A 25 -12.08 -3.94 12.64
C HIS A 25 -11.85 -4.17 11.13
N ASP A 26 -12.30 -3.26 10.25
CA ASP A 26 -11.95 -3.32 8.81
C ASP A 26 -10.63 -2.63 8.46
N ARG A 27 -9.99 -1.96 9.42
CA ARG A 27 -8.82 -1.11 9.14
C ARG A 27 -7.50 -1.90 9.04
N TRP A 28 -7.45 -3.13 9.56
CA TRP A 28 -6.22 -3.95 9.53
C TRP A 28 -6.09 -4.79 8.26
N VAL A 29 -7.20 -5.23 7.68
CA VAL A 29 -7.17 -5.93 6.38
C VAL A 29 -6.86 -4.94 5.25
N SER A 30 -7.43 -3.71 5.29
CA SER A 30 -7.13 -2.71 4.26
C SER A 30 -5.67 -2.29 4.26
N HIS A 31 -5.04 -2.18 5.43
CA HIS A 31 -3.65 -1.72 5.52
C HIS A 31 -2.65 -2.79 5.04
N THR A 32 -2.89 -4.07 5.35
CA THR A 32 -2.06 -5.16 4.81
C THR A 32 -2.22 -5.30 3.30
N LEU A 33 -3.43 -5.09 2.77
CA LEU A 33 -3.65 -5.12 1.31
C LEU A 33 -2.98 -3.94 0.61
N GLU A 34 -3.00 -2.75 1.22
CA GLU A 34 -2.36 -1.55 0.69
C GLU A 34 -0.83 -1.71 0.60
N VAL A 35 -0.20 -2.27 1.65
CA VAL A 35 1.25 -2.55 1.66
C VAL A 35 1.63 -3.61 0.62
N LEU A 36 0.81 -4.66 0.42
CA LEU A 36 1.07 -5.70 -0.56
C LEU A 36 1.04 -5.16 -2.00
N VAL A 37 0.04 -4.33 -2.32
CA VAL A 37 -0.09 -3.68 -3.64
C VAL A 37 1.11 -2.77 -3.93
N HIS A 38 1.62 -2.05 -2.93
CA HIS A 38 2.80 -1.21 -3.10
C HIS A 38 4.07 -2.04 -3.32
N MET A 39 4.20 -3.19 -2.64
CA MET A 39 5.35 -4.09 -2.85
C MET A 39 5.34 -4.77 -4.22
N GLU A 40 4.17 -5.20 -4.72
CA GLU A 40 4.06 -5.80 -6.05
C GLU A 40 4.42 -4.81 -7.15
N SER A 41 3.98 -3.55 -7.04
CA SER A 41 4.36 -2.49 -7.99
C SER A 41 5.86 -2.21 -7.97
N PHE A 42 6.47 -2.14 -6.78
CA PHE A 42 7.91 -1.89 -6.64
C PHE A 42 8.73 -3.06 -7.21
N GLN A 43 8.33 -4.30 -6.93
CA GLN A 43 8.98 -5.48 -7.47
C GLN A 43 8.88 -5.53 -8.99
N GLY A 44 7.72 -5.18 -9.56
CA GLY A 44 7.55 -5.05 -11.01
C GLY A 44 8.54 -4.07 -11.63
N SER A 45 8.61 -2.85 -11.09
CA SER A 45 9.55 -1.82 -11.60
C SER A 45 11.02 -2.23 -11.50
N LEU A 46 11.40 -2.96 -10.44
CA LEU A 46 12.76 -3.49 -10.31
C LEU A 46 13.09 -4.59 -11.34
N ILE A 47 12.14 -5.49 -11.59
CA ILE A 47 12.31 -6.56 -12.59
C ILE A 47 12.41 -5.96 -14.00
N ASP A 48 11.60 -4.95 -14.31
CA ASP A 48 11.65 -4.25 -15.59
C ASP A 48 13.00 -3.53 -15.77
N ALA A 49 13.51 -2.89 -14.72
CA ALA A 49 14.82 -2.27 -14.74
C ALA A 49 15.97 -3.29 -14.92
N GLU A 50 15.93 -4.42 -14.22
CA GLU A 50 16.92 -5.48 -14.38
C GLU A 50 16.89 -6.08 -15.79
N THR A 51 15.69 -6.30 -16.34
CA THR A 51 15.50 -6.85 -17.67
C THR A 51 16.01 -5.89 -18.74
N GLY A 52 15.71 -4.60 -18.63
CA GLY A 52 16.23 -3.56 -19.52
C GLY A 52 17.75 -3.44 -19.46
N GLY A 53 18.31 -3.35 -18.25
CA GLY A 53 19.77 -3.27 -18.07
C GLY A 53 20.51 -4.49 -18.64
N ARG A 54 19.98 -5.70 -18.42
CA ARG A 54 20.55 -6.93 -19.00
C ARG A 54 20.39 -6.95 -20.53
N GLY A 55 19.24 -6.52 -21.06
CA GLY A 55 18.99 -6.44 -22.50
C GLY A 55 20.00 -5.54 -23.22
N PHE A 56 20.27 -4.36 -22.65
CA PHE A 56 21.29 -3.44 -23.17
C PHE A 56 22.70 -4.06 -23.10
N LEU A 57 23.07 -4.68 -21.97
CA LEU A 57 24.40 -5.31 -21.82
C LEU A 57 24.64 -6.47 -22.80
N LEU A 58 23.59 -7.19 -23.20
CA LEU A 58 23.68 -8.34 -24.11
C LEU A 58 23.68 -7.93 -25.59
N THR A 59 22.97 -6.86 -25.94
CA THR A 59 22.71 -6.47 -27.34
C THR A 59 23.44 -5.20 -27.77
N GLY A 60 23.78 -4.33 -26.81
CA GLY A 60 24.26 -2.97 -27.07
C GLY A 60 23.19 -2.01 -27.59
N ASP A 61 21.91 -2.44 -27.63
CA ASP A 61 20.80 -1.66 -28.16
C ASP A 61 20.19 -0.76 -27.07
N GLU A 62 20.26 0.55 -27.29
CA GLU A 62 19.80 1.60 -26.38
C GLU A 62 18.29 1.54 -26.10
N SER A 63 17.49 0.87 -26.95
CA SER A 63 16.05 0.68 -26.73
C SER A 63 15.74 -0.11 -25.45
N PHE A 64 16.67 -0.92 -24.95
CA PHE A 64 16.53 -1.63 -23.68
C PHE A 64 16.78 -0.75 -22.44
N LEU A 65 17.23 0.50 -22.60
CA LEU A 65 17.39 1.45 -21.49
C LEU A 65 16.06 2.09 -21.07
N GLU A 66 15.05 2.14 -21.93
CA GLU A 66 13.76 2.78 -21.64
C GLU A 66 13.03 2.18 -20.40
N PRO A 67 13.00 0.84 -20.20
CA PRO A 67 12.49 0.24 -18.96
C PRO A 67 13.40 0.48 -17.74
N TYR A 68 14.71 0.61 -17.93
CA TYR A 68 15.69 0.87 -16.86
C TYR A 68 15.59 2.31 -16.33
N GLU A 69 15.48 3.29 -17.23
CA GLU A 69 15.32 4.70 -16.88
C GLU A 69 13.96 4.95 -16.22
N SER A 70 12.88 4.33 -16.71
CA SER A 70 11.55 4.46 -16.09
C SER A 70 11.45 3.77 -14.72
N GLY A 71 12.11 2.62 -14.52
CA GLY A 71 12.15 1.91 -13.24
C GLY A 71 13.04 2.58 -12.18
N THR A 72 14.04 3.37 -12.58
CA THR A 72 14.90 4.14 -11.65
C THR A 72 14.29 5.50 -11.29
N ALA A 73 13.54 6.13 -12.20
CA ALA A 73 12.84 7.39 -11.94
C ALA A 73 11.72 7.28 -10.89
N SER A 74 11.18 6.08 -10.65
CA SER A 74 10.18 5.81 -9.61
C SER A 74 10.78 5.64 -8.21
N VAL A 75 12.12 5.57 -8.10
CA VAL A 75 12.84 5.59 -6.83
C VAL A 75 13.11 7.07 -6.48
N PRO A 76 12.58 7.61 -5.37
CA PRO A 76 12.94 8.94 -4.92
C PRO A 76 14.41 8.90 -4.52
N VAL A 77 15.28 9.31 -5.43
CA VAL A 77 16.68 9.57 -5.14
C VAL A 77 16.71 10.82 -4.28
N GLU A 78 16.73 10.63 -2.97
CA GLU A 78 17.08 11.65 -2.01
C GLU A 78 18.51 12.08 -2.34
N SER A 79 18.64 13.15 -3.13
CA SER A 79 19.91 13.70 -3.54
C SER A 79 20.56 14.37 -2.34
N GLU A 80 21.31 13.59 -1.57
CA GLU A 80 22.40 14.09 -0.72
C GLU A 80 23.50 14.68 -1.63
N THR A 81 23.22 15.84 -2.23
CA THR A 81 24.21 16.74 -2.84
C THR A 81 24.17 18.10 -2.14
N SER A 82 24.18 18.07 -0.81
CA SER A 82 24.35 19.26 0.04
C SER A 82 25.49 19.06 1.05
N ILE A 83 26.67 18.64 0.58
CA ILE A 83 27.92 18.95 1.29
C ILE A 83 28.99 19.27 0.23
N ALA A 84 28.98 20.51 -0.25
CA ALA A 84 30.12 21.19 -0.84
C ALA A 84 30.30 22.51 -0.09
#